data_AF-A0A109IMX5-F1
#
_entry.id   AF-A0A109IMX5-F1
#
_cell.length_a   1.000
_cell.length_b   1.000
_cell.length_c   1.000
_cell.angle_alpha   90.00
_cell.angle_beta   90.00
_cell.angle_gamma   90.00
#
_symmetry.space_group_name_H-M   'P 1'
#
loop_
_entity.id
_entity.type
_entity.pdbx_description
1 polymer ?
#
loop_
_entity_poly.entity_id
_entity_poly.type
_entity_poly.pdbx_seq_one_letter_code
_entity_poly.pdbx_strand_id
1 'polypeptide(L)'
;MVFDTALLSLVGTRRPHLLAIGEPYHGEPAFPRLRNRILETLVGHGFRSIAIESDRAAGLAVDDYVQGRRDEVDLSTGISHGWGAHPATRELVDWLREHNGKLSPAERVTFHGFDAPTEITGAPSPGPLLRELCEYLGVTTTDLDRLVGGEDRWTAAEIMYDASYSPGRSPEAAALRGLAEDLRSRLYADAPRLVGDTSPAAWNRARVLATTVIGLLTYHAAMAEPGTRSQRIERLLAARDAVMAQNLLDILAMERDRGPVLVSANNAHLQRHPSRWDTHWEGQHLSALWNGAGSIVSPLLGDRYLYVAGSLGASGPVGLGQPEVGTYEERLGPQTGIFAPPVGSDLRPRVTDLLGYSPLDAATIETCDAILHVGSEPGAADAARIAGRPAVTETRIEAGSEMPSHTWGDRFFFAGEDRMRPFATIVGHDVPGFDERSRLSGPGRYRLNIEIGRTEFRNLFGYGPEEFAAHRDGLDFARTDRLMPHPAYAVQGWASVVNPGPATADEVERLLERARVRAAGREHRRRR
;
A
#
# COMPACT_ATOMS: atom_id res chain seq x y z
N MET A 1 0.78 13.10 -12.82
CA MET A 1 1.91 13.02 -11.87
C MET A 1 3.23 13.06 -12.63
N VAL A 2 4.33 13.30 -11.92
CA VAL A 2 5.70 13.41 -12.48
C VAL A 2 6.11 12.20 -13.32
N PHE A 3 5.51 11.02 -13.09
CA PHE A 3 5.90 9.77 -13.77
C PHE A 3 4.80 9.12 -14.64
N ASP A 4 3.66 9.77 -14.90
CA ASP A 4 2.59 9.16 -15.71
C ASP A 4 3.09 8.83 -17.12
N THR A 5 3.85 9.72 -17.75
CA THR A 5 4.41 9.49 -19.09
C THR A 5 5.34 8.27 -19.12
N ALA A 6 6.20 8.12 -18.11
CA ALA A 6 7.12 6.99 -18.01
C ALA A 6 6.36 5.67 -17.78
N LEU A 7 5.36 5.68 -16.89
CA LEU A 7 4.48 4.54 -16.64
C LEU A 7 3.75 4.10 -17.91
N LEU A 8 3.11 5.04 -18.62
CA LEU A 8 2.33 4.75 -19.81
C LEU A 8 3.21 4.29 -20.98
N SER A 9 4.40 4.84 -21.11
CA SER A 9 5.41 4.36 -22.07
C SER A 9 5.81 2.92 -21.78
N LEU A 10 6.09 2.59 -20.52
CA LEU A 10 6.46 1.24 -20.09
C LEU A 10 5.33 0.23 -20.35
N VAL A 11 4.11 0.56 -19.92
CA VAL A 11 2.92 -0.27 -20.10
C VAL A 11 2.58 -0.44 -21.58
N GLY A 12 2.64 0.64 -22.37
CA GLY A 12 2.36 0.58 -23.81
C GLY A 12 3.35 -0.27 -24.59
N THR A 13 4.61 -0.28 -24.17
CA THR A 13 5.69 -1.07 -24.78
C THR A 13 5.61 -2.55 -24.39
N ARG A 14 5.45 -2.84 -23.10
CA ARG A 14 5.49 -4.23 -22.57
C ARG A 14 4.13 -4.94 -22.67
N ARG A 15 3.02 -4.17 -22.67
CA ARG A 15 1.63 -4.64 -22.73
C ARG A 15 1.35 -5.77 -21.73
N PRO A 16 1.51 -5.59 -20.42
CA PRO A 16 1.36 -6.66 -19.45
C PRO A 16 -0.05 -7.26 -19.41
N HIS A 17 -0.17 -8.51 -18.94
CA HIS A 17 -1.41 -9.00 -18.32
C HIS A 17 -1.46 -8.66 -16.84
N LEU A 18 -0.31 -8.64 -16.19
CA LEU A 18 -0.15 -8.32 -14.77
C LEU A 18 0.96 -7.28 -14.63
N LEU A 19 0.61 -6.09 -14.12
CA LEU A 19 1.57 -5.06 -13.72
C LEU A 19 1.73 -5.11 -12.20
N ALA A 20 2.86 -5.59 -11.73
CA ALA A 20 3.21 -5.69 -10.32
C ALA A 20 4.01 -4.45 -9.89
N ILE A 21 3.51 -3.70 -8.92
CA ILE A 21 4.18 -2.54 -8.35
C ILE A 21 4.49 -2.82 -6.88
N GLY A 22 5.78 -2.91 -6.59
CA GLY A 22 6.29 -3.15 -5.25
C GLY A 22 6.41 -1.88 -4.42
N GLU A 23 6.48 -2.07 -3.10
CA GLU A 23 6.95 -1.07 -2.15
C GLU A 23 8.03 -1.67 -1.24
N PRO A 24 9.07 -0.90 -0.86
CA PRO A 24 10.14 -1.39 0.00
C PRO A 24 9.75 -1.39 1.48
N TYR A 25 8.68 -0.68 1.85
CA TYR A 25 8.30 -0.52 3.25
C TYR A 25 6.83 -0.11 3.41
N HIS A 26 6.05 -0.92 4.12
CA HIS A 26 4.64 -0.64 4.40
C HIS A 26 4.41 0.59 5.26
N GLY A 27 5.40 0.98 6.07
CA GLY A 27 5.27 2.12 6.97
C GLY A 27 5.44 3.49 6.29
N GLU A 28 5.72 3.55 4.99
CA GLU A 28 5.79 4.80 4.23
C GLU A 28 4.46 5.09 3.51
N PRO A 29 3.65 6.08 3.97
CA PRO A 29 2.32 6.35 3.42
C PRO A 29 2.30 6.82 1.96
N ALA A 30 3.44 7.20 1.38
CA ALA A 30 3.54 7.60 -0.01
C ALA A 30 3.13 6.46 -0.97
N PHE A 31 3.59 5.23 -0.76
CA PHE A 31 3.38 4.13 -1.71
C PHE A 31 1.91 3.75 -1.89
N PRO A 32 1.10 3.57 -0.83
CA PRO A 32 -0.34 3.34 -0.98
C PRO A 32 -1.07 4.45 -1.75
N ARG A 33 -0.66 5.71 -1.59
CA ARG A 33 -1.25 6.84 -2.32
C ARG A 33 -0.82 6.86 -3.79
N LEU A 34 0.47 6.62 -4.05
CA LEU A 34 1.00 6.50 -5.41
C LEU A 34 0.31 5.35 -6.16
N ARG A 35 0.11 4.18 -5.53
CA ARG A 35 -0.67 3.07 -6.08
C ARG A 35 -2.06 3.52 -6.52
N ASN A 36 -2.78 4.28 -5.68
CA ASN A 36 -4.12 4.76 -6.04
C ASN A 36 -4.07 5.66 -7.28
N ARG A 37 -3.16 6.64 -7.30
CA ARG A 37 -2.99 7.54 -8.44
C ARG A 37 -2.58 6.80 -9.72
N ILE A 38 -1.73 5.78 -9.59
CA ILE A 38 -1.35 4.90 -10.69
C ILE A 38 -2.58 4.18 -11.24
N LEU A 39 -3.42 3.60 -10.39
CA LEU A 39 -4.66 2.97 -10.82
C LEU A 39 -5.57 3.95 -11.57
N GLU A 40 -5.76 5.16 -11.03
CA GLU A 40 -6.58 6.20 -11.68
C GLU A 40 -6.10 6.46 -13.13
N THR A 41 -4.78 6.58 -13.34
CA THR A 41 -4.17 6.77 -14.66
C THR A 41 -4.36 5.54 -15.56
N LEU A 42 -4.16 4.34 -15.01
CA LEU A 42 -4.20 3.08 -15.77
C LEU A 42 -5.60 2.66 -16.20
N VAL A 43 -6.64 3.07 -15.46
CA VAL A 43 -8.04 2.80 -15.85
C VAL A 43 -8.40 3.49 -17.16
N GLY A 44 -7.84 4.68 -17.42
CA GLY A 44 -7.91 5.34 -18.74
C GLY A 44 -7.21 4.57 -19.87
N HIS A 45 -6.42 3.55 -19.54
CA HIS A 45 -5.59 2.77 -20.46
C HIS A 45 -5.94 1.27 -20.45
N GLY A 46 -7.19 0.94 -20.10
CA GLY A 46 -7.74 -0.40 -20.24
C GLY A 46 -7.55 -1.33 -19.04
N PHE A 47 -6.96 -0.87 -17.94
CA PHE A 47 -6.96 -1.65 -16.69
C PHE A 47 -8.37 -1.66 -16.07
N ARG A 48 -8.81 -2.82 -15.61
CA ARG A 48 -10.16 -3.02 -15.04
C ARG A 48 -10.17 -3.76 -13.71
N SER A 49 -9.00 -3.98 -13.13
CA SER A 49 -8.89 -4.70 -11.86
C SER A 49 -7.64 -4.27 -11.10
N ILE A 50 -7.78 -4.27 -9.77
CA ILE A 50 -6.67 -4.10 -8.84
C ILE A 50 -6.64 -5.26 -7.85
N ALA A 51 -5.46 -5.83 -7.62
CA ALA A 51 -5.18 -6.77 -6.55
C ALA A 51 -4.20 -6.16 -5.55
N ILE A 52 -4.52 -6.19 -4.26
CA ILE A 52 -3.62 -5.73 -3.19
C ILE A 52 -3.29 -6.88 -2.23
N GLU A 53 -2.15 -6.76 -1.55
CA GLU A 53 -1.70 -7.70 -0.52
C GLU A 53 -2.68 -7.65 0.67
N SER A 54 -3.77 -8.40 0.54
CA SER A 54 -4.84 -8.50 1.53
C SER A 54 -5.59 -9.79 1.28
N ASP A 55 -6.21 -10.36 2.31
CA ASP A 55 -6.98 -11.60 2.21
C ASP A 55 -7.96 -11.59 1.01
N ARG A 56 -7.80 -12.59 0.14
CA ARG A 56 -8.62 -12.81 -1.05
C ARG A 56 -10.11 -12.97 -0.73
N ALA A 57 -10.45 -13.67 0.35
CA ALA A 57 -11.84 -13.93 0.72
C ALA A 57 -12.49 -12.70 1.37
N ALA A 58 -11.81 -12.06 2.33
CA ALA A 58 -12.25 -10.78 2.90
C ALA A 58 -12.49 -9.69 1.82
N GLY A 59 -11.60 -9.63 0.82
CA GLY A 59 -11.69 -8.68 -0.28
C GLY A 59 -12.97 -8.80 -1.13
N LEU A 60 -13.70 -9.92 -1.08
CA LEU A 60 -14.98 -10.07 -1.78
C LEU A 60 -16.03 -9.07 -1.26
N ALA A 61 -16.05 -8.76 0.04
CA ALA A 61 -16.97 -7.78 0.61
C ALA A 61 -16.65 -6.36 0.15
N VAL A 62 -15.36 -6.06 -0.05
CA VAL A 62 -14.90 -4.79 -0.61
C VAL A 62 -15.28 -4.69 -2.08
N ASP A 63 -15.12 -5.77 -2.87
CA ASP A 63 -15.58 -5.79 -4.25
C ASP A 63 -17.10 -5.58 -4.35
N ASP A 64 -17.89 -6.29 -3.54
CA ASP A 64 -19.36 -6.11 -3.50
C ASP A 64 -19.75 -4.65 -3.24
N TYR A 65 -19.04 -3.98 -2.32
CA TYR A 65 -19.23 -2.56 -2.07
C TYR A 65 -18.86 -1.71 -3.29
N VAL A 66 -17.65 -1.82 -3.85
CA VAL A 66 -17.27 -0.95 -4.97
C VAL A 66 -18.07 -1.23 -6.25
N GLN A 67 -18.68 -2.41 -6.36
CA GLN A 67 -19.52 -2.79 -7.50
C GLN A 67 -20.99 -2.36 -7.37
N GLY A 68 -21.42 -1.79 -6.25
CA GLY A 68 -22.83 -1.42 -6.08
C GLY A 68 -23.74 -2.52 -5.55
N ARG A 69 -23.18 -3.68 -5.15
CA ARG A 69 -23.95 -4.83 -4.64
C ARG A 69 -24.18 -4.77 -3.12
N ARG A 70 -23.45 -3.90 -2.42
CA ARG A 70 -23.61 -3.59 -1.00
C ARG A 70 -23.50 -2.08 -0.77
N ASP A 71 -24.22 -1.57 0.22
CA ASP A 71 -24.24 -0.12 0.54
C ASP A 71 -23.16 0.31 1.53
N GLU A 72 -22.68 -0.60 2.39
CA GLU A 72 -21.67 -0.33 3.41
C GLU A 72 -20.55 -1.37 3.38
N VAL A 73 -19.36 -1.02 3.86
CA VAL A 73 -18.26 -1.97 4.03
C VAL A 73 -17.46 -1.61 5.26
N ASP A 74 -17.17 -2.61 6.08
CA ASP A 74 -16.21 -2.50 7.17
C ASP A 74 -14.81 -2.86 6.64
N LEU A 75 -13.94 -1.86 6.53
CA LEU A 75 -12.58 -2.09 6.07
C LEU A 75 -11.69 -2.77 7.11
N SER A 76 -12.07 -2.80 8.39
CA SER A 76 -11.28 -3.50 9.42
C SER A 76 -11.35 -5.02 9.27
N THR A 77 -12.40 -5.52 8.62
CA THR A 77 -12.58 -6.94 8.30
C THR A 77 -12.44 -7.25 6.81
N GLY A 78 -12.66 -6.26 5.93
CA GLY A 78 -12.50 -6.41 4.49
C GLY A 78 -11.06 -6.29 3.96
N ILE A 79 -10.14 -5.74 4.77
CA ILE A 79 -8.72 -5.55 4.43
C ILE A 79 -7.85 -6.05 5.60
N SER A 80 -6.96 -7.01 5.35
CA SER A 80 -6.12 -7.65 6.38
C SER A 80 -4.90 -6.78 6.80
N HIS A 81 -4.09 -7.29 7.73
CA HIS A 81 -2.85 -6.66 8.22
C HIS A 81 -3.03 -5.29 8.91
N GLY A 82 -4.27 -4.96 9.29
CA GLY A 82 -4.64 -3.65 9.83
C GLY A 82 -4.64 -2.52 8.78
N TRP A 83 -4.41 -2.82 7.50
CA TRP A 83 -4.30 -1.81 6.44
C TRP A 83 -5.63 -1.18 6.06
N GLY A 84 -6.76 -1.74 6.52
CA GLY A 84 -8.06 -1.09 6.50
C GLY A 84 -8.11 0.24 7.25
N ALA A 85 -7.23 0.44 8.25
CA ALA A 85 -7.11 1.69 8.98
C ALA A 85 -6.29 2.76 8.23
N HIS A 86 -5.52 2.38 7.20
CA HIS A 86 -4.70 3.32 6.46
C HIS A 86 -5.57 4.24 5.59
N PRO A 87 -5.43 5.59 5.69
CA PRO A 87 -6.30 6.53 4.96
C PRO A 87 -6.33 6.30 3.45
N ALA A 88 -5.17 5.99 2.84
CA ALA A 88 -5.10 5.71 1.40
C ALA A 88 -5.94 4.49 0.98
N THR A 89 -6.19 3.51 1.85
CA THR A 89 -7.06 2.36 1.56
C THR A 89 -8.52 2.82 1.46
N ARG A 90 -8.97 3.65 2.42
CA ARG A 90 -10.32 4.24 2.37
C ARG A 90 -10.51 5.09 1.13
N GLU A 91 -9.53 5.93 0.81
CA GLU A 91 -9.52 6.77 -0.40
C GLU A 91 -9.63 5.94 -1.68
N LEU A 92 -8.92 4.81 -1.78
CA LEU A 92 -9.02 3.89 -2.91
C LEU A 92 -10.45 3.34 -3.07
N VAL A 93 -11.01 2.80 -1.98
CA VAL A 93 -12.33 2.14 -2.00
C VAL A 93 -13.43 3.16 -2.29
N ASP A 94 -13.34 4.38 -1.76
CA ASP A 94 -14.27 5.47 -2.08
C ASP A 94 -14.18 5.90 -3.53
N TRP A 95 -12.97 6.09 -4.03
CA TRP A 95 -12.77 6.42 -5.44
C TRP A 95 -13.33 5.33 -6.36
N LEU A 96 -13.07 4.05 -6.06
CA LEU A 96 -13.62 2.92 -6.82
C LEU A 96 -15.14 2.92 -6.81
N ARG A 97 -15.79 3.10 -5.64
CA ARG A 97 -17.25 3.17 -5.54
C ARG A 97 -17.83 4.31 -6.37
N GLU A 98 -17.24 5.50 -6.28
CA GLU A 98 -17.70 6.67 -7.03
C GLU A 98 -17.49 6.49 -8.54
N HIS A 99 -16.32 5.99 -8.94
CA HIS A 99 -15.96 5.74 -10.33
C HIS A 99 -16.87 4.69 -10.97
N ASN A 100 -17.03 3.54 -10.32
CA ASN A 100 -17.85 2.43 -10.80
C ASN A 100 -19.34 2.78 -10.88
N GLY A 101 -19.83 3.62 -9.97
CA GLY A 101 -21.22 4.09 -9.97
C GLY A 101 -21.62 4.84 -11.25
N LYS A 102 -20.65 5.36 -12.00
CA LYS A 102 -20.84 6.08 -13.27
C LYS A 102 -20.75 5.17 -14.50
N LEU A 103 -20.39 3.90 -14.32
CA LEU A 103 -20.05 2.97 -15.40
C LEU A 103 -21.00 1.79 -15.50
N SER A 104 -21.06 1.23 -16.71
CA SER A 104 -21.72 -0.05 -16.97
C SER A 104 -20.97 -1.19 -16.27
N PRO A 105 -21.64 -2.30 -15.88
CA PRO A 105 -20.99 -3.39 -15.14
C PRO A 105 -19.71 -3.94 -15.79
N ALA A 106 -19.65 -4.00 -17.13
CA ALA A 106 -18.48 -4.50 -17.85
C ALA A 106 -17.24 -3.60 -17.68
N GLU A 107 -17.45 -2.30 -17.54
CA GLU A 107 -16.39 -1.28 -17.49
C GLU A 107 -15.91 -0.95 -16.07
N ARG A 108 -16.62 -1.43 -15.04
CA ARG A 108 -16.26 -1.18 -13.64
C ARG A 108 -14.92 -1.79 -13.27
N VAL A 109 -14.19 -1.15 -12.39
CA VAL A 109 -12.93 -1.67 -11.84
C VAL A 109 -13.24 -2.64 -10.71
N THR A 110 -12.78 -3.89 -10.79
CA THR A 110 -12.91 -4.90 -9.73
C THR A 110 -11.80 -4.79 -8.71
N PHE A 111 -12.14 -5.08 -7.45
CA PHE A 111 -11.21 -5.09 -6.33
C PHE A 111 -10.92 -6.52 -5.90
N HIS A 112 -9.65 -6.80 -5.63
CA HIS A 112 -9.20 -8.11 -5.18
C HIS A 112 -8.20 -7.93 -4.02
N GLY A 113 -8.40 -8.67 -2.93
CA GLY A 113 -7.24 -9.16 -2.16
C GLY A 113 -6.59 -10.30 -2.95
N PHE A 114 -5.30 -10.53 -2.82
CA PHE A 114 -4.67 -11.76 -3.35
C PHE A 114 -3.93 -12.59 -2.30
N ASP A 115 -3.99 -12.20 -1.04
CA ASP A 115 -3.33 -12.90 0.07
C ASP A 115 -4.15 -14.08 0.60
N ALA A 116 -3.46 -14.95 1.34
CA ALA A 116 -4.09 -15.89 2.24
C ALA A 116 -4.62 -15.15 3.49
N PRO A 117 -5.67 -15.67 4.15
CA PRO A 117 -6.14 -15.15 5.43
C PRO A 117 -5.15 -15.57 6.53
N THR A 118 -3.98 -14.94 6.56
CA THR A 118 -2.91 -15.25 7.52
C THR A 118 -2.29 -13.97 8.03
N GLU A 119 -1.85 -13.97 9.29
CA GLU A 119 -1.09 -12.88 9.90
C GLU A 119 0.28 -13.40 10.37
N ILE A 120 1.23 -12.50 10.62
CA ILE A 120 2.58 -12.86 11.07
C ILE A 120 2.53 -13.69 12.37
N THR A 121 1.55 -13.42 13.24
CA THR A 121 1.43 -14.05 14.57
C THR A 121 0.30 -15.07 14.68
N GLY A 122 -0.43 -15.37 13.60
CA GLY A 122 -1.52 -16.34 13.66
C GLY A 122 -2.28 -16.52 12.35
N ALA A 123 -3.25 -17.42 12.37
CA ALA A 123 -4.18 -17.62 11.26
C ALA A 123 -5.58 -17.90 11.83
N PRO A 124 -6.65 -17.47 11.15
CA PRO A 124 -8.02 -17.72 11.59
C PRO A 124 -8.38 -19.21 11.45
N SER A 125 -9.47 -19.58 12.10
CA SER A 125 -10.08 -20.88 11.91
C SER A 125 -10.70 -21.03 10.51
N PRO A 126 -10.68 -22.23 9.91
CA PRO A 126 -11.33 -22.51 8.63
C PRO A 126 -12.86 -22.59 8.72
N GLY A 127 -13.43 -22.68 9.93
CA GLY A 127 -14.84 -22.94 10.17
C GLY A 127 -15.81 -21.97 9.47
N PRO A 128 -15.68 -20.65 9.64
CA PRO A 128 -16.58 -19.68 9.02
C PRO A 128 -16.64 -19.80 7.49
N LEU A 129 -15.49 -19.92 6.82
CA LEU A 129 -15.43 -20.02 5.36
C LEU A 129 -15.99 -21.37 4.85
N LEU A 130 -15.76 -22.46 5.60
CA LEU A 130 -16.36 -23.76 5.30
C LEU A 130 -17.89 -23.75 5.42
N ARG A 131 -18.43 -23.07 6.44
CA ARG A 131 -19.88 -22.95 6.62
C ARG A 131 -20.51 -22.15 5.46
N GLU A 132 -19.91 -21.02 5.05
CA GLU A 132 -20.38 -20.24 3.90
C GLU A 132 -20.34 -21.06 2.60
N LEU A 133 -19.27 -21.85 2.38
CA LEU A 133 -19.17 -22.73 1.22
C LEU A 133 -20.22 -23.85 1.23
N CYS A 134 -20.44 -24.49 2.38
CA CYS A 134 -21.47 -25.52 2.54
C CYS A 134 -22.87 -24.98 2.32
N GLU A 135 -23.16 -23.77 2.81
CA GLU A 135 -24.45 -23.08 2.59
C GLU A 135 -24.71 -22.87 1.10
N TYR A 136 -23.74 -22.34 0.36
CA TYR A 136 -23.88 -22.16 -1.09
C TYR A 136 -24.13 -23.47 -1.85
N LEU A 137 -23.49 -24.56 -1.43
CA LEU A 137 -23.64 -25.88 -2.04
C LEU A 137 -24.89 -26.65 -1.57
N GLY A 138 -25.58 -26.16 -0.54
CA GLY A 138 -26.72 -26.87 0.07
C GLY A 138 -26.31 -28.16 0.79
N VAL A 139 -25.09 -28.22 1.34
CA VAL A 139 -24.55 -29.40 2.05
C VAL A 139 -24.71 -29.23 3.56
N THR A 140 -25.18 -30.28 4.24
CA THR A 140 -25.35 -30.28 5.70
C THR A 140 -24.03 -30.27 6.46
N THR A 141 -23.94 -29.45 7.51
CA THR A 141 -22.70 -29.20 8.28
C THR A 141 -22.55 -30.06 9.53
N THR A 142 -23.35 -31.10 9.75
CA THR A 142 -23.39 -31.83 11.03
C THR A 142 -22.04 -32.43 11.44
N ASP A 143 -21.24 -32.93 10.49
CA ASP A 143 -19.86 -33.37 10.76
C ASP A 143 -18.85 -32.22 10.77
N LEU A 144 -19.15 -31.09 10.13
CA LEU A 144 -18.25 -29.95 10.02
C LEU A 144 -17.97 -29.34 11.39
N ASP A 145 -18.99 -29.04 12.19
CA ASP A 145 -18.79 -28.42 13.50
C ASP A 145 -18.00 -29.33 14.46
N ARG A 146 -18.21 -30.65 14.38
CA ARG A 146 -17.43 -31.63 15.13
C ARG A 146 -15.96 -31.65 14.69
N LEU A 147 -15.69 -31.57 13.39
CA LEU A 147 -14.33 -31.60 12.84
C LEU A 147 -13.58 -30.28 13.11
N VAL A 148 -14.24 -29.13 12.97
CA VAL A 148 -13.66 -27.82 13.28
C VAL A 148 -13.36 -27.72 14.77
N GLY A 149 -14.31 -28.12 15.63
CA GLY A 149 -14.20 -27.93 17.08
C GLY A 149 -14.32 -26.46 17.49
N GLY A 150 -13.77 -26.10 18.64
CA GLY A 150 -13.71 -24.70 19.08
C GLY A 150 -12.82 -23.86 18.17
N GLU A 151 -13.23 -22.63 17.85
CA GLU A 151 -12.48 -21.72 16.96
C GLU A 151 -11.12 -21.33 17.59
N ASP A 152 -11.05 -21.25 18.92
CA ASP A 152 -9.88 -20.90 19.73
C ASP A 152 -8.69 -21.84 19.54
N ARG A 153 -8.95 -23.12 19.26
CA ARG A 153 -7.88 -24.11 19.00
C ARG A 153 -7.06 -23.80 17.74
N TRP A 154 -7.59 -22.99 16.82
CA TRP A 154 -6.93 -22.60 15.58
C TRP A 154 -6.21 -21.26 15.72
N THR A 155 -6.63 -20.42 16.66
CA THR A 155 -6.17 -19.03 16.80
C THR A 155 -5.34 -18.79 18.06
N ALA A 156 -5.08 -19.81 18.87
CA ALA A 156 -4.26 -19.68 20.07
C ALA A 156 -2.84 -19.18 19.72
N ALA A 157 -2.33 -18.22 20.49
CA ALA A 157 -1.08 -17.52 20.17
C ALA A 157 0.13 -18.48 20.18
N GLU A 158 0.08 -19.51 21.02
CA GLU A 158 1.10 -20.54 21.19
C GLU A 158 1.39 -21.30 19.90
N ILE A 159 0.39 -21.46 19.03
CA ILE A 159 0.48 -22.23 17.78
C ILE A 159 1.58 -21.70 16.87
N MET A 160 1.74 -20.38 16.80
CA MET A 160 2.77 -19.75 15.97
C MET A 160 4.18 -20.11 16.47
N TYR A 161 4.36 -20.33 17.76
CA TYR A 161 5.68 -20.51 18.39
C TYR A 161 6.01 -21.97 18.73
N ASP A 162 4.99 -22.80 18.92
CA ASP A 162 5.13 -24.22 19.23
C ASP A 162 4.19 -25.06 18.35
N ALA A 163 4.81 -25.88 17.48
CA ALA A 163 4.10 -26.74 16.53
C ALA A 163 3.16 -27.75 17.22
N SER A 164 3.45 -28.14 18.47
CA SER A 164 2.65 -29.14 19.20
C SER A 164 1.26 -28.64 19.62
N TYR A 165 1.08 -27.31 19.70
CA TYR A 165 -0.23 -26.70 19.96
C TYR A 165 -1.10 -26.62 18.70
N SER A 166 -0.52 -26.80 17.51
CA SER A 166 -1.26 -26.64 16.27
C SER A 166 -2.12 -27.85 15.92
N PRO A 167 -3.42 -27.67 15.64
CA PRO A 167 -4.29 -28.75 15.21
C PRO A 167 -4.04 -29.16 13.76
N GLY A 168 -3.19 -28.44 13.01
CA GLY A 168 -3.12 -28.54 11.54
C GLY A 168 -2.74 -29.90 10.95
N ARG A 169 -2.15 -30.80 11.75
CA ARG A 169 -1.84 -32.19 11.35
C ARG A 169 -2.66 -33.24 12.12
N SER A 170 -3.68 -32.82 12.85
CA SER A 170 -4.64 -33.74 13.47
C SER A 170 -5.45 -34.51 12.42
N PRO A 171 -6.00 -35.69 12.76
CA PRO A 171 -6.93 -36.40 11.89
C PRO A 171 -8.12 -35.53 11.47
N GLU A 172 -8.62 -34.67 12.36
CA GLU A 172 -9.70 -33.74 12.07
C GLU A 172 -9.31 -32.70 11.02
N ALA A 173 -8.12 -32.10 11.13
CA ALA A 173 -7.62 -31.14 10.14
C ALA A 173 -7.38 -31.79 8.77
N ALA A 174 -6.88 -33.03 8.74
CA ALA A 174 -6.74 -33.79 7.51
C ALA A 174 -8.11 -34.10 6.87
N ALA A 175 -9.10 -34.48 7.68
CA ALA A 175 -10.47 -34.70 7.23
C ALA A 175 -11.13 -33.41 6.71
N LEU A 176 -10.90 -32.27 7.37
CA LEU A 176 -11.38 -30.96 6.89
C LEU A 176 -10.77 -30.59 5.53
N ARG A 177 -9.48 -30.90 5.29
CA ARG A 177 -8.88 -30.65 3.98
C ARG A 177 -9.47 -31.55 2.90
N GLY A 178 -9.68 -32.83 3.20
CA GLY A 178 -10.38 -33.75 2.31
C GLY A 178 -11.80 -33.27 1.98
N LEU A 179 -12.55 -32.84 3.00
CA LEU A 179 -13.88 -32.26 2.83
C LEU A 179 -13.84 -31.00 1.93
N ALA A 180 -12.91 -30.08 2.15
CA ALA A 180 -12.78 -28.87 1.33
C ALA A 180 -12.50 -29.20 -0.15
N GLU A 181 -11.68 -30.22 -0.40
CA GLU A 181 -11.40 -30.74 -1.75
C GLU A 181 -12.63 -31.38 -2.41
N ASP A 182 -13.41 -32.15 -1.65
CA ASP A 182 -14.67 -32.73 -2.12
C ASP A 182 -15.71 -31.64 -2.44
N LEU A 183 -15.82 -30.61 -1.58
CA LEU A 183 -16.70 -29.46 -1.81
C LEU A 183 -16.29 -28.68 -3.07
N ARG A 184 -14.97 -28.47 -3.28
CA ARG A 184 -14.45 -27.87 -4.51
C ARG A 184 -14.81 -28.71 -5.74
N SER A 185 -14.66 -30.03 -5.67
CA SER A 185 -15.02 -30.92 -6.78
C SER A 185 -16.52 -30.87 -7.10
N ARG A 186 -17.38 -30.85 -6.06
CA ARG A 186 -18.83 -30.68 -6.22
C ARG A 186 -19.20 -29.34 -6.83
N LEU A 187 -18.54 -28.25 -6.42
CA LEU A 187 -18.74 -26.91 -6.99
C LEU A 187 -18.57 -26.91 -8.52
N TYR A 188 -17.57 -27.62 -9.04
CA TYR A 188 -17.36 -27.76 -10.49
C TYR A 188 -18.36 -28.72 -11.15
N ALA A 189 -18.61 -29.87 -10.54
CA ALA A 189 -19.53 -30.87 -11.09
C ALA A 189 -20.96 -30.33 -11.26
N ASP A 190 -21.42 -29.53 -10.29
CA ASP A 190 -22.75 -28.95 -10.27
C ASP A 190 -22.80 -27.53 -10.88
N ALA A 191 -21.71 -27.04 -11.48
CA ALA A 191 -21.62 -25.66 -11.97
C ALA A 191 -22.81 -25.23 -12.87
N PRO A 192 -23.30 -26.04 -13.84
CA PRO A 192 -24.46 -25.64 -14.65
C PRO A 192 -25.72 -25.38 -13.82
N ARG A 193 -25.98 -26.21 -12.81
CA ARG A 193 -27.12 -26.06 -11.91
C ARG A 193 -26.92 -24.88 -10.97
N LEU A 194 -25.79 -24.82 -10.27
CA LEU A 194 -25.49 -23.77 -9.30
C LEU A 194 -25.50 -22.37 -9.93
N VAL A 195 -24.94 -22.22 -11.13
CA VAL A 195 -24.98 -20.96 -11.88
C VAL A 195 -26.40 -20.62 -12.33
N GLY A 196 -27.19 -21.62 -12.78
CA GLY A 196 -28.58 -21.44 -13.17
C GLY A 196 -29.49 -21.04 -11.99
N ASP A 197 -29.25 -21.60 -10.81
CA ASP A 197 -29.98 -21.30 -9.57
C ASP A 197 -29.56 -19.96 -8.95
N THR A 198 -28.31 -19.52 -9.21
CA THR A 198 -27.72 -18.32 -8.60
C THR A 198 -27.16 -17.36 -9.66
N SER A 199 -25.85 -17.34 -9.87
CA SER A 199 -25.17 -16.56 -10.90
C SER A 199 -23.71 -16.99 -11.07
N PRO A 200 -23.04 -16.63 -12.18
CA PRO A 200 -21.60 -16.82 -12.33
C PRO A 200 -20.78 -16.11 -11.23
N ALA A 201 -21.26 -14.97 -10.73
CA ALA A 201 -20.59 -14.22 -9.67
C ALA A 201 -20.64 -14.98 -8.33
N ALA A 202 -21.80 -15.52 -7.97
CA ALA A 202 -21.95 -16.32 -6.75
C ALA A 202 -21.13 -17.62 -6.82
N TRP A 203 -21.08 -18.27 -7.98
CA TRP A 203 -20.24 -19.45 -8.19
C TRP A 203 -18.75 -19.13 -8.05
N ASN A 204 -18.29 -18.01 -8.63
CA ASN A 204 -16.91 -17.55 -8.48
C ASN A 204 -16.57 -17.18 -7.03
N ARG A 205 -17.52 -16.64 -6.27
CA ARG A 205 -17.36 -16.39 -4.84
C ARG A 205 -17.10 -17.70 -4.09
N ALA A 206 -17.92 -18.72 -4.31
CA ALA A 206 -17.72 -20.04 -3.72
C ALA A 206 -16.39 -20.68 -4.13
N ARG A 207 -15.94 -20.46 -5.37
CA ARG A 207 -14.62 -20.91 -5.85
C ARG A 207 -13.48 -20.26 -5.07
N VAL A 208 -13.58 -18.95 -4.81
CA VAL A 208 -12.63 -18.23 -3.95
C VAL A 208 -12.61 -18.83 -2.54
N LEU A 209 -13.79 -19.02 -1.91
CA LEU A 209 -13.88 -19.61 -0.57
C LEU A 209 -13.22 -21.00 -0.50
N ALA A 210 -13.48 -21.86 -1.50
CA ALA A 210 -12.90 -23.19 -1.56
C ALA A 210 -11.37 -23.15 -1.64
N THR A 211 -10.80 -22.32 -2.54
CA THR A 211 -9.34 -22.14 -2.65
C THR A 211 -8.76 -21.58 -1.35
N THR A 212 -9.39 -20.57 -0.76
CA THR A 212 -8.95 -19.95 0.50
C THR A 212 -8.92 -20.96 1.65
N VAL A 213 -9.97 -21.76 1.83
CA VAL A 213 -10.04 -22.78 2.89
C VAL A 213 -8.96 -23.84 2.72
N ILE A 214 -8.76 -24.35 1.50
CA ILE A 214 -7.72 -25.35 1.23
C ILE A 214 -6.33 -24.78 1.53
N GLY A 215 -6.07 -23.54 1.10
CA GLY A 215 -4.84 -22.81 1.41
C GLY A 215 -4.63 -22.63 2.91
N LEU A 216 -5.66 -22.18 3.63
CA LEU A 216 -5.64 -21.98 5.08
C LEU A 216 -5.39 -23.28 5.85
N LEU A 217 -6.06 -24.38 5.49
CA LEU A 217 -5.81 -25.69 6.09
C LEU A 217 -4.42 -26.23 5.77
N THR A 218 -3.86 -25.89 4.60
CA THR A 218 -2.48 -26.23 4.24
C THR A 218 -1.49 -25.43 5.08
N TYR A 219 -1.74 -24.13 5.28
CA TYR A 219 -0.96 -23.27 6.16
C TYR A 219 -0.97 -23.77 7.61
N HIS A 220 -2.13 -24.14 8.15
CA HIS A 220 -2.22 -24.75 9.49
C HIS A 220 -1.39 -26.04 9.60
N ALA A 221 -1.37 -26.90 8.58
CA ALA A 221 -0.51 -28.08 8.61
C ALA A 221 0.99 -27.75 8.54
N ALA A 222 1.36 -26.72 7.78
CA ALA A 222 2.73 -26.21 7.77
C ALA A 222 3.13 -25.64 9.15
N MET A 223 2.19 -25.01 9.86
CA MET A 223 2.39 -24.49 11.22
C MET A 223 2.61 -25.61 12.25
N ALA A 224 1.89 -26.72 12.09
CA ALA A 224 1.98 -27.92 12.94
C ALA A 224 3.22 -28.79 12.66
N GLU A 225 4.03 -28.47 11.67
CA GLU A 225 5.24 -29.23 11.40
C GLU A 225 6.42 -28.71 12.27
N PRO A 226 7.07 -29.59 13.06
CA PRO A 226 8.20 -29.21 13.90
C PRO A 226 9.38 -28.61 13.09
N GLY A 227 10.26 -27.90 13.79
CA GLY A 227 11.46 -27.32 13.20
C GLY A 227 12.02 -26.20 14.06
N THR A 228 13.19 -25.69 13.68
CA THR A 228 13.68 -24.43 14.26
C THR A 228 12.75 -23.27 13.92
N ARG A 229 12.81 -22.17 14.67
CA ARG A 229 11.98 -20.99 14.39
C ARG A 229 12.14 -20.48 12.95
N SER A 230 13.37 -20.41 12.45
CA SER A 230 13.67 -20.07 11.05
C SER A 230 13.01 -21.03 10.05
N GLN A 231 13.16 -22.34 10.23
CA GLN A 231 12.55 -23.34 9.33
C GLN A 231 11.03 -23.25 9.32
N ARG A 232 10.41 -23.02 10.49
CA ARG A 232 8.96 -22.86 10.59
C ARG A 232 8.50 -21.60 9.87
N ILE A 233 9.13 -20.45 10.12
CA ILE A 233 8.79 -19.19 9.45
C ILE A 233 9.00 -19.28 7.93
N GLU A 234 10.11 -19.84 7.47
CA GLU A 234 10.37 -20.07 6.03
C GLU A 234 9.23 -20.88 5.37
N ARG A 235 8.82 -21.98 6.01
CA ARG A 235 7.73 -22.83 5.51
C ARG A 235 6.39 -22.08 5.46
N LEU A 236 6.10 -21.26 6.47
CA LEU A 236 4.87 -20.46 6.53
C LEU A 236 4.85 -19.38 5.45
N LEU A 237 5.96 -18.66 5.25
CA LEU A 237 6.10 -17.67 4.17
C LEU A 237 5.95 -18.32 2.80
N ALA A 238 6.61 -19.47 2.58
CA ALA A 238 6.46 -20.24 1.35
C ALA A 238 5.01 -20.69 1.10
N ALA A 239 4.29 -21.13 2.14
CA ALA A 239 2.89 -21.54 2.03
C ALA A 239 1.96 -20.35 1.73
N ARG A 240 2.17 -19.20 2.37
CA ARG A 240 1.43 -17.95 2.10
C ARG A 240 1.63 -17.50 0.66
N ASP A 241 2.88 -17.37 0.21
CA ASP A 241 3.20 -16.90 -1.14
C ASP A 241 2.76 -17.88 -2.25
N ALA A 242 2.72 -19.18 -1.97
CA ALA A 242 2.14 -20.15 -2.89
C ALA A 242 0.62 -19.92 -3.09
N VAL A 243 -0.11 -19.61 -2.02
CA VAL A 243 -1.54 -19.24 -2.11
C VAL A 243 -1.69 -17.89 -2.82
N MET A 244 -0.83 -16.91 -2.52
CA MET A 244 -0.81 -15.62 -3.23
C MET A 244 -0.62 -15.79 -4.74
N ALA A 245 0.33 -16.63 -5.16
CA ALA A 245 0.56 -16.94 -6.57
C ALA A 245 -0.67 -17.58 -7.22
N GLN A 246 -1.30 -18.56 -6.57
CA GLN A 246 -2.53 -19.19 -7.07
C GLN A 246 -3.66 -18.16 -7.21
N ASN A 247 -3.86 -17.30 -6.22
CA ASN A 247 -4.85 -16.24 -6.26
C ASN A 247 -4.60 -15.27 -7.42
N LEU A 248 -3.35 -14.88 -7.69
CA LEU A 248 -3.02 -14.01 -8.82
C LEU A 248 -3.35 -14.66 -10.17
N LEU A 249 -3.01 -15.94 -10.35
CA LEU A 249 -3.34 -16.69 -11.57
C LEU A 249 -4.86 -16.83 -11.75
N ASP A 250 -5.58 -17.07 -10.66
CA ASP A 250 -7.04 -17.15 -10.66
C ASP A 250 -7.70 -15.82 -10.99
N ILE A 251 -7.19 -14.70 -10.45
CA ILE A 251 -7.66 -13.35 -10.76
C ILE A 251 -7.41 -13.07 -12.24
N LEU A 252 -6.23 -13.38 -12.78
CA LEU A 252 -5.93 -13.22 -14.20
C LEU A 252 -6.87 -14.02 -15.09
N ALA A 253 -7.21 -15.26 -14.70
CA ALA A 253 -8.16 -16.07 -15.45
C ALA A 253 -9.58 -15.45 -15.46
N MET A 254 -10.01 -14.87 -14.33
CA MET A 254 -11.30 -14.17 -14.22
C MET A 254 -11.33 -12.88 -15.04
N GLU A 255 -10.23 -12.13 -15.06
CA GLU A 255 -10.13 -10.80 -15.66
C GLU A 255 -9.62 -10.81 -17.11
N ARG A 256 -9.33 -12.00 -17.67
CA ARG A 256 -8.65 -12.19 -18.96
C ARG A 256 -9.26 -11.40 -20.14
N ASP A 257 -10.59 -11.24 -20.14
CA ASP A 257 -11.35 -10.59 -21.21
C ASP A 257 -11.69 -9.12 -20.89
N ARG A 258 -11.23 -8.62 -19.74
CA ARG A 258 -11.55 -7.28 -19.21
C ARG A 258 -10.38 -6.31 -19.25
N GLY A 259 -9.15 -6.83 -19.29
CA GLY A 259 -7.93 -6.05 -19.40
C GLY A 259 -6.87 -6.47 -18.38
N PRO A 260 -5.73 -5.76 -18.33
CA PRO A 260 -4.66 -6.06 -17.40
C PRO A 260 -5.06 -5.80 -15.93
N VAL A 261 -4.41 -6.53 -15.03
CA VAL A 261 -4.54 -6.40 -13.57
C VAL A 261 -3.38 -5.57 -13.03
N LEU A 262 -3.68 -4.55 -12.22
CA LEU A 262 -2.67 -3.89 -11.38
C LEU A 262 -2.53 -4.67 -10.07
N VAL A 263 -1.31 -5.04 -9.69
CA VAL A 263 -1.00 -5.71 -8.42
C VAL A 263 -0.10 -4.82 -7.59
N SER A 264 -0.39 -4.69 -6.29
CA SER A 264 0.41 -3.88 -5.36
C SER A 264 0.63 -4.60 -4.03
N ALA A 265 1.89 -4.71 -3.63
CA ALA A 265 2.33 -5.44 -2.44
C ALA A 265 3.79 -5.06 -2.10
N ASN A 266 4.33 -5.62 -1.02
CA ASN A 266 5.76 -5.52 -0.73
C ASN A 266 6.62 -6.06 -1.91
N ASN A 267 7.80 -5.47 -2.12
CA ASN A 267 8.80 -5.98 -3.07
C ASN A 267 9.06 -7.48 -2.89
N ALA A 268 9.17 -7.94 -1.63
CA ALA A 268 9.42 -9.33 -1.29
C ALA A 268 8.34 -10.31 -1.80
N HIS A 269 7.12 -9.85 -2.07
CA HIS A 269 6.07 -10.68 -2.65
C HIS A 269 6.06 -10.65 -4.19
N LEU A 270 6.66 -9.63 -4.82
CA LEU A 270 6.50 -9.37 -6.27
C LEU A 270 7.79 -9.53 -7.09
N GLN A 271 8.95 -9.59 -6.44
CA GLN A 271 10.22 -9.83 -7.11
C GLN A 271 10.28 -11.19 -7.83
N ARG A 272 11.11 -11.29 -8.88
CA ARG A 272 11.21 -12.49 -9.74
C ARG A 272 12.15 -13.57 -9.18
N HIS A 273 12.94 -13.26 -8.16
CA HIS A 273 13.86 -14.19 -7.51
C HIS A 273 13.38 -14.54 -6.10
N PRO A 274 13.89 -15.63 -5.49
CA PRO A 274 13.55 -15.97 -4.11
C PRO A 274 13.73 -14.80 -3.16
N SER A 275 12.80 -14.70 -2.23
CA SER A 275 12.72 -13.67 -1.19
C SER A 275 13.48 -14.13 0.04
N ARG A 276 14.11 -13.17 0.71
CA ARG A 276 14.97 -13.43 1.85
C ARG A 276 14.62 -12.51 2.99
N TRP A 277 14.59 -13.06 4.20
CA TRP A 277 14.40 -12.29 5.41
C TRP A 277 15.41 -12.73 6.47
N ASP A 278 16.39 -11.86 6.74
CA ASP A 278 17.28 -11.99 7.89
C ASP A 278 17.01 -10.84 8.86
N THR A 279 16.64 -11.17 10.09
CA THR A 279 16.31 -10.14 11.08
C THR A 279 16.49 -10.66 12.50
N HIS A 280 16.59 -9.72 13.44
CA HIS A 280 16.41 -10.00 14.85
C HIS A 280 14.96 -9.71 15.23
N TRP A 281 14.17 -10.76 15.44
CA TRP A 281 12.77 -10.65 15.85
C TRP A 281 12.56 -11.37 17.20
N GLU A 282 11.97 -10.65 18.16
CA GLU A 282 11.72 -11.14 19.53
C GLU A 282 12.97 -11.75 20.21
N GLY A 283 14.12 -11.08 20.06
CA GLY A 283 15.37 -11.50 20.69
C GLY A 283 16.06 -12.71 20.04
N GLN A 284 15.57 -13.20 18.90
CA GLN A 284 16.18 -14.30 18.16
C GLN A 284 16.56 -13.88 16.74
N HIS A 285 17.65 -14.44 16.23
CA HIS A 285 18.01 -14.29 14.82
C HIS A 285 17.16 -15.23 13.97
N LEU A 286 16.48 -14.68 12.97
CA LEU A 286 15.70 -15.41 11.98
C LEU A 286 16.34 -15.27 10.62
N SER A 287 16.28 -16.34 9.86
CA SER A 287 16.74 -16.41 8.48
C SER A 287 15.76 -17.28 7.72
N ALA A 288 15.13 -16.73 6.69
CA ALA A 288 14.19 -17.44 5.84
C ALA A 288 14.47 -17.13 4.36
N LEU A 289 14.42 -18.14 3.51
CA LEU A 289 14.52 -18.03 2.06
C LEU A 289 13.35 -18.78 1.42
N TRP A 290 12.49 -18.09 0.67
CA TRP A 290 11.32 -18.71 0.04
C TRP A 290 11.06 -18.15 -1.35
N ASN A 291 10.21 -18.84 -2.12
CA ASN A 291 9.72 -18.31 -3.38
C ASN A 291 8.50 -17.41 -3.11
N GLY A 292 8.65 -16.10 -3.33
CA GLY A 292 7.55 -15.15 -3.28
C GLY A 292 6.56 -15.35 -4.45
N ALA A 293 5.38 -14.74 -4.36
CA ALA A 293 4.34 -14.88 -5.38
C ALA A 293 4.84 -14.47 -6.77
N GLY A 294 5.63 -13.40 -6.87
CA GLY A 294 6.26 -12.92 -8.10
C GLY A 294 7.28 -13.91 -8.68
N SER A 295 8.07 -14.60 -7.84
CA SER A 295 9.05 -15.58 -8.33
C SER A 295 8.38 -16.84 -8.85
N ILE A 296 7.16 -17.15 -8.38
CA ILE A 296 6.31 -18.24 -8.87
C ILE A 296 5.56 -17.83 -10.15
N VAL A 297 4.93 -16.66 -10.16
CA VAL A 297 4.03 -16.22 -11.25
C VAL A 297 4.83 -15.74 -12.48
N SER A 298 5.95 -15.07 -12.29
CA SER A 298 6.74 -14.53 -13.40
C SER A 298 7.19 -15.56 -14.44
N PRO A 299 7.71 -16.76 -14.11
CA PRO A 299 8.05 -17.76 -15.13
C PRO A 299 6.83 -18.34 -15.85
N LEU A 300 5.64 -18.31 -15.23
CA LEU A 300 4.39 -18.81 -15.84
C LEU A 300 3.78 -17.81 -16.84
N LEU A 301 4.03 -16.52 -16.65
CA LEU A 301 3.54 -15.44 -17.51
C LEU A 301 4.59 -14.90 -18.49
N GLY A 302 5.87 -15.17 -18.25
CA GLY A 302 6.99 -14.64 -19.03
C GLY A 302 6.93 -13.11 -19.12
N ASP A 303 7.08 -12.57 -20.33
CA ASP A 303 7.01 -11.13 -20.61
C ASP A 303 5.65 -10.47 -20.29
N ARG A 304 4.60 -11.24 -19.98
CA ARG A 304 3.29 -10.70 -19.60
C ARG A 304 3.21 -10.30 -18.13
N TYR A 305 4.19 -10.68 -17.31
CA TYR A 305 4.39 -10.18 -15.96
C TYR A 305 5.35 -8.99 -16.02
N LEU A 306 4.88 -7.78 -15.74
CA LEU A 306 5.71 -6.57 -15.70
C LEU A 306 5.96 -6.19 -14.24
N TYR A 307 7.22 -6.15 -13.82
CA TYR A 307 7.59 -5.85 -12.42
C TYR A 307 8.26 -4.49 -12.29
N VAL A 308 7.63 -3.61 -11.52
CA VAL A 308 8.16 -2.31 -11.11
C VAL A 308 8.49 -2.38 -9.63
N ALA A 309 9.78 -2.41 -9.29
CA ALA A 309 10.24 -2.46 -7.91
C ALA A 309 10.02 -1.09 -7.21
N GLY A 310 9.61 -1.10 -5.95
CA GLY A 310 9.54 0.11 -5.14
C GLY A 310 10.89 0.45 -4.51
N SER A 311 11.21 1.74 -4.40
CA SER A 311 12.46 2.21 -3.78
C SER A 311 12.25 3.52 -3.03
N LEU A 312 12.88 3.68 -1.87
CA LEU A 312 12.75 4.86 -1.02
C LEU A 312 14.13 5.46 -0.71
N GLY A 313 14.39 6.66 -1.21
CA GLY A 313 15.63 7.39 -1.01
C GLY A 313 15.77 7.90 0.42
N ALA A 314 14.87 8.79 0.85
CA ALA A 314 14.85 9.33 2.22
C ALA A 314 13.43 9.68 2.67
N SER A 315 13.16 9.51 3.96
CA SER A 315 11.88 9.89 4.56
C SER A 315 12.05 10.20 6.05
N GLY A 316 11.95 11.49 6.38
CA GLY A 316 12.05 11.95 7.77
C GLY A 316 10.99 11.32 8.68
N PRO A 317 9.70 11.32 8.31
CA PRO A 317 8.62 10.80 9.16
C PRO A 317 8.74 9.32 9.56
N VAL A 318 9.40 8.50 8.74
CA VAL A 318 9.67 7.09 9.07
C VAL A 318 11.09 6.85 9.61
N GLY A 319 11.88 7.92 9.79
CA GLY A 319 13.25 7.87 10.32
C GLY A 319 14.30 7.36 9.33
N LEU A 320 13.99 7.31 8.03
CA LEU A 320 14.94 6.86 7.01
C LEU A 320 15.77 8.04 6.48
N GLY A 321 17.07 8.03 6.77
CA GLY A 321 18.02 9.08 6.35
C GLY A 321 18.36 9.06 4.86
N GLN A 322 19.38 9.83 4.48
CA GLN A 322 19.95 9.78 3.13
C GLN A 322 20.59 8.41 2.84
N PRO A 323 20.52 7.92 1.60
CA PRO A 323 21.19 6.68 1.21
C PRO A 323 22.70 6.88 1.16
N GLU A 324 23.47 5.84 1.50
CA GLU A 324 24.92 5.87 1.49
C GLU A 324 25.47 5.85 0.05
N VAL A 325 26.63 6.48 -0.16
CA VAL A 325 27.33 6.47 -1.46
C VAL A 325 27.56 5.04 -1.94
N GLY A 326 27.26 4.80 -3.22
CA GLY A 326 27.41 3.49 -3.85
C GLY A 326 26.26 2.53 -3.57
N THR A 327 25.15 3.00 -3.00
CA THR A 327 23.90 2.22 -2.91
C THR A 327 23.04 2.41 -4.15
N TYR A 328 22.13 1.47 -4.43
CA TYR A 328 21.19 1.60 -5.54
C TYR A 328 20.28 2.83 -5.39
N GLU A 329 19.80 3.10 -4.17
CA GLU A 329 18.96 4.25 -3.84
C GLU A 329 19.70 5.58 -4.05
N GLU A 330 21.00 5.66 -3.70
CA GLU A 330 21.81 6.85 -3.98
C GLU A 330 21.99 7.06 -5.48
N ARG A 331 22.20 5.97 -6.24
CA ARG A 331 22.35 6.03 -7.70
C ARG A 331 21.08 6.46 -8.43
N LEU A 332 19.90 6.09 -7.93
CA LEU A 332 18.61 6.55 -8.46
C LEU A 332 18.41 8.07 -8.26
N GLY A 333 19.01 8.61 -7.21
CA GLY A 333 19.21 10.04 -7.05
C GLY A 333 18.03 10.77 -6.39
N PRO A 334 18.03 12.11 -6.49
CA PRO A 334 17.16 12.95 -5.67
C PRO A 334 15.68 12.92 -6.05
N GLN A 335 15.34 12.54 -7.29
CA GLN A 335 14.02 12.79 -7.86
C GLN A 335 13.04 11.63 -7.62
N THR A 336 11.77 11.96 -7.41
CA THR A 336 10.69 10.95 -7.39
C THR A 336 10.23 10.66 -8.81
N GLY A 337 10.14 9.38 -9.19
CA GLY A 337 9.73 8.99 -10.53
C GLY A 337 9.78 7.49 -10.81
N ILE A 338 9.60 7.13 -12.08
CA ILE A 338 9.84 5.77 -12.58
C ILE A 338 11.11 5.79 -13.42
N PHE A 339 12.09 4.97 -13.04
CA PHE A 339 13.42 4.94 -13.62
C PHE A 339 13.75 3.55 -14.16
N ALA A 340 14.68 3.50 -15.11
CA ALA A 340 15.32 2.25 -15.49
C ALA A 340 16.21 1.74 -14.33
N PRO A 341 16.42 0.41 -14.21
CA PRO A 341 17.33 -0.13 -13.22
C PRO A 341 18.75 0.45 -13.39
N PRO A 342 19.41 0.91 -12.33
CA PRO A 342 20.76 1.49 -12.42
C PRO A 342 21.79 0.44 -12.83
N VAL A 343 22.72 0.84 -13.71
CA VAL A 343 23.85 0.00 -14.13
C VAL A 343 25.10 0.34 -13.34
N GLY A 344 25.78 -0.67 -12.78
CA GLY A 344 27.06 -0.53 -12.08
C GLY A 344 27.39 -1.79 -11.28
N SER A 345 28.61 -2.32 -11.41
CA SER A 345 29.06 -3.54 -10.70
C SER A 345 29.51 -3.28 -9.26
N ASP A 346 29.68 -2.00 -8.91
CA ASP A 346 30.11 -1.51 -7.59
C ASP A 346 28.94 -1.09 -6.69
N LEU A 347 27.71 -1.12 -7.21
CA LEU A 347 26.51 -0.79 -6.45
C LEU A 347 26.14 -1.91 -5.46
N ARG A 348 25.66 -1.53 -4.28
CA ARG A 348 25.28 -2.47 -3.22
C ARG A 348 23.91 -2.14 -2.60
N PRO A 349 23.25 -3.11 -1.94
CA PRO A 349 22.08 -2.82 -1.12
C PRO A 349 22.39 -1.80 -0.02
N ARG A 350 21.41 -0.96 0.26
CA ARG A 350 21.41 -0.08 1.43
C ARG A 350 21.33 -0.87 2.74
N VAL A 351 21.97 -0.36 3.78
CA VAL A 351 21.87 -0.91 5.15
C VAL A 351 21.05 0.04 6.02
N THR A 352 20.11 -0.49 6.78
CA THR A 352 19.28 0.30 7.69
C THR A 352 18.78 -0.55 8.87
N ASP A 353 18.57 0.10 10.01
CA ASP A 353 17.94 -0.50 11.19
C ASP A 353 16.41 -0.40 11.15
N LEU A 354 15.83 0.15 10.07
CA LEU A 354 14.38 0.26 9.89
C LEU A 354 13.75 -1.12 9.70
N LEU A 355 13.12 -1.63 10.76
CA LEU A 355 12.49 -2.95 10.76
C LEU A 355 11.41 -3.05 9.67
N GLY A 356 11.52 -4.09 8.83
CA GLY A 356 10.58 -4.35 7.74
C GLY A 356 10.89 -3.59 6.45
N TYR A 357 12.00 -2.84 6.40
CA TYR A 357 12.48 -2.23 5.16
C TYR A 357 13.18 -3.27 4.27
N SER A 358 12.77 -3.35 3.00
CA SER A 358 13.33 -4.22 1.98
C SER A 358 14.10 -3.37 0.94
N PRO A 359 15.44 -3.22 1.10
CA PRO A 359 16.25 -2.45 0.15
C PRO A 359 16.28 -3.11 -1.23
N LEU A 360 16.67 -2.34 -2.25
CA LEU A 360 17.00 -2.93 -3.54
C LEU A 360 18.25 -3.83 -3.41
N ASP A 361 18.23 -4.96 -4.10
CA ASP A 361 19.37 -5.87 -4.21
C ASP A 361 19.74 -6.17 -5.67
N ALA A 362 20.91 -6.81 -5.87
CA ALA A 362 21.43 -7.08 -7.20
C ALA A 362 20.47 -7.91 -8.06
N ALA A 363 19.80 -8.89 -7.46
CA ALA A 363 18.86 -9.75 -8.17
C ALA A 363 17.57 -8.98 -8.56
N THR A 364 17.12 -8.04 -7.71
CA THR A 364 16.01 -7.15 -8.02
C THR A 364 16.38 -6.23 -9.17
N ILE A 365 17.57 -5.63 -9.15
CA ILE A 365 18.05 -4.75 -10.23
C ILE A 365 18.18 -5.51 -11.55
N GLU A 366 18.73 -6.72 -11.53
CA GLU A 366 18.90 -7.56 -12.72
C GLU A 366 17.55 -7.98 -13.31
N THR A 367 16.54 -8.18 -12.46
CA THR A 367 15.29 -8.81 -12.87
C THR A 367 14.07 -7.89 -12.84
N CYS A 368 14.13 -6.62 -12.43
CA CYS A 368 12.99 -5.70 -12.55
C CYS A 368 12.95 -5.01 -13.93
N ASP A 369 11.77 -4.60 -14.38
CA ASP A 369 11.65 -3.85 -15.65
C ASP A 369 11.82 -2.34 -15.44
N ALA A 370 11.46 -1.84 -14.25
CA ALA A 370 11.61 -0.45 -13.85
C ALA A 370 11.58 -0.31 -12.32
N ILE A 371 11.87 0.89 -11.82
CA ILE A 371 11.86 1.21 -10.40
C ILE A 371 10.99 2.44 -10.14
N LEU A 372 9.95 2.31 -9.32
CA LEU A 372 9.20 3.42 -8.74
C LEU A 372 9.98 3.93 -7.52
N HIS A 373 10.72 5.01 -7.71
CA HIS A 373 11.57 5.59 -6.67
C HIS A 373 10.92 6.84 -6.07
N VAL A 374 10.76 6.85 -4.74
CA VAL A 374 10.51 8.06 -3.96
C VAL A 374 11.88 8.65 -3.62
N GLY A 375 12.15 9.83 -4.18
CA GLY A 375 13.49 10.44 -4.22
C GLY A 375 14.11 10.75 -2.86
N SER A 376 15.41 11.03 -2.86
CA SER A 376 16.16 11.42 -1.66
C SER A 376 16.23 12.93 -1.41
N GLU A 377 15.72 13.78 -2.32
CA GLU A 377 15.75 15.23 -2.09
C GLU A 377 14.91 15.66 -0.88
N PRO A 378 15.29 16.77 -0.20
CA PRO A 378 14.53 17.30 0.93
C PRO A 378 13.03 17.46 0.61
N GLY A 379 12.19 16.77 1.39
CA GLY A 379 10.73 16.79 1.23
C GLY A 379 10.17 15.94 0.10
N ALA A 380 10.97 15.08 -0.58
CA ALA A 380 10.46 14.20 -1.63
C ALA A 380 9.36 13.24 -1.16
N ALA A 381 9.55 12.57 -0.03
CA ALA A 381 8.54 11.67 0.53
C ALA A 381 7.26 12.43 0.91
N ASP A 382 7.37 13.60 1.54
CA ASP A 382 6.21 14.44 1.87
C ASP A 382 5.51 14.94 0.61
N ALA A 383 6.26 15.35 -0.42
CA ALA A 383 5.69 15.73 -1.71
C ALA A 383 4.94 14.57 -2.36
N ALA A 384 5.50 13.36 -2.34
CA ALA A 384 4.85 12.16 -2.85
C ALA A 384 3.57 11.82 -2.08
N ARG A 385 3.57 11.95 -0.74
CA ARG A 385 2.36 11.78 0.08
C ARG A 385 1.29 12.80 -0.26
N ILE A 386 1.66 14.07 -0.42
CA ILE A 386 0.70 15.14 -0.69
C ILE A 386 0.15 15.03 -2.11
N ALA A 387 1.02 14.89 -3.12
CA ALA A 387 0.64 14.73 -4.52
C ALA A 387 -0.12 13.43 -4.79
N GLY A 388 0.11 12.40 -3.98
CA GLY A 388 -0.61 11.14 -4.03
C GLY A 388 -2.08 11.23 -3.57
N ARG A 389 -2.50 12.34 -2.94
CA ARG A 389 -3.87 12.48 -2.44
C ARG A 389 -4.88 12.67 -3.57
N PRO A 390 -6.15 12.27 -3.35
CA PRO A 390 -7.22 12.49 -4.31
C PRO A 390 -7.37 13.96 -4.69
N ALA A 391 -7.46 14.21 -6.00
CA ALA A 391 -7.63 15.54 -6.57
C ALA A 391 -6.60 16.57 -6.08
N VAL A 392 -5.33 16.18 -5.93
CA VAL A 392 -4.23 17.13 -5.67
C VAL A 392 -3.39 17.34 -6.92
N THR A 393 -3.11 18.61 -7.22
CA THR A 393 -2.17 19.02 -8.26
C THR A 393 -0.92 19.60 -7.60
N GLU A 394 0.25 19.12 -8.00
CA GLU A 394 1.55 19.72 -7.63
C GLU A 394 2.01 20.68 -8.73
N THR A 395 2.61 21.80 -8.33
CA THR A 395 3.41 22.65 -9.20
C THR A 395 4.77 22.84 -8.57
N ARG A 396 5.83 22.51 -9.32
CA ARG A 396 7.21 22.79 -8.95
C ARG A 396 7.71 23.96 -9.78
N ILE A 397 8.39 24.91 -9.15
CA ILE A 397 9.01 26.03 -9.88
C ILE A 397 10.32 25.55 -10.49
N GLU A 398 10.38 25.50 -11.81
CA GLU A 398 11.57 25.05 -12.52
C GLU A 398 12.72 26.06 -12.43
N ALA A 399 13.93 25.54 -12.35
CA ALA A 399 15.14 26.34 -12.44
C ALA A 399 15.23 27.03 -13.80
N GLY A 400 15.58 28.32 -13.82
CA GLY A 400 15.63 29.12 -15.05
C GLY A 400 14.26 29.60 -15.57
N SER A 401 13.17 29.39 -14.82
CA SER A 401 11.87 29.99 -15.15
C SER A 401 11.87 31.52 -14.95
N GLU A 402 10.82 32.19 -15.44
CA GLU A 402 10.61 33.64 -15.24
C GLU A 402 10.36 34.03 -13.77
N MET A 403 10.10 33.03 -12.91
CA MET A 403 9.91 33.24 -11.48
C MET A 403 11.24 33.59 -10.81
N PRO A 404 11.24 34.36 -9.70
CA PRO A 404 12.46 34.74 -9.01
C PRO A 404 13.31 33.52 -8.62
N SER A 405 14.63 33.62 -8.78
CA SER A 405 15.55 32.49 -8.55
C SER A 405 15.49 31.89 -7.14
N HIS A 406 15.16 32.72 -6.16
CA HIS A 406 14.90 32.33 -4.77
C HIS A 406 13.54 31.63 -4.59
N THR A 407 12.88 31.16 -5.64
CA THR A 407 11.66 30.32 -5.55
C THR A 407 11.81 29.03 -6.35
N TRP A 408 12.93 28.88 -7.07
CA TRP A 408 13.20 27.69 -7.86
C TRP A 408 13.32 26.46 -6.95
N GLY A 409 12.67 25.37 -7.35
CA GLY A 409 12.57 24.13 -6.58
C GLY A 409 11.39 24.10 -5.59
N ASP A 410 10.76 25.23 -5.29
CA ASP A 410 9.58 25.25 -4.41
C ASP A 410 8.43 24.47 -5.00
N ARG A 411 7.69 23.79 -4.13
CA ARG A 411 6.53 22.97 -4.49
C ARG A 411 5.27 23.53 -3.87
N PHE A 412 4.23 23.60 -4.68
CA PHE A 412 2.92 24.13 -4.31
C PHE A 412 1.87 23.06 -4.58
N PHE A 413 1.03 22.80 -3.59
CA PHE A 413 -0.01 21.77 -3.66
C PHE A 413 -1.40 22.40 -3.60
N PHE A 414 -2.22 22.07 -4.59
CA PHE A 414 -3.55 22.63 -4.79
C PHE A 414 -4.59 21.51 -4.70
N ALA A 415 -5.76 21.83 -4.14
CA ALA A 415 -6.93 20.96 -4.28
C ALA A 415 -7.58 21.30 -5.63
N GLY A 416 -7.75 20.29 -6.48
CA GLY A 416 -8.27 20.43 -7.83
C GLY A 416 -7.25 20.95 -8.83
N GLU A 417 -7.77 21.40 -9.98
CA GLU A 417 -6.99 21.96 -11.09
C GLU A 417 -6.84 23.49 -10.97
N ASP A 418 -7.64 24.14 -10.12
CA ASP A 418 -7.58 25.59 -9.90
C ASP A 418 -6.34 25.94 -9.06
N ARG A 419 -5.24 26.30 -9.74
CA ARG A 419 -3.92 26.59 -9.14
C ARG A 419 -3.84 27.97 -8.47
N MET A 420 -4.95 28.48 -7.94
CA MET A 420 -5.04 29.84 -7.42
C MET A 420 -4.48 30.00 -6.01
N ARG A 421 -4.73 29.03 -5.10
CA ARG A 421 -4.25 29.11 -3.72
C ARG A 421 -3.79 27.75 -3.22
N PRO A 422 -2.49 27.57 -2.92
CA PRO A 422 -2.01 26.31 -2.38
C PRO A 422 -2.57 26.09 -0.97
N PHE A 423 -2.83 24.84 -0.62
CA PHE A 423 -3.15 24.45 0.77
C PHE A 423 -1.92 23.96 1.52
N ALA A 424 -0.87 23.56 0.79
CA ALA A 424 0.42 23.23 1.35
C ALA A 424 1.55 23.66 0.40
N THR A 425 2.73 23.91 0.95
CA THR A 425 3.96 24.16 0.18
C THR A 425 5.16 23.48 0.82
N ILE A 426 6.14 23.10 0.00
CA ILE A 426 7.47 22.66 0.46
C ILE A 426 8.50 23.63 -0.12
N VAL A 427 9.27 24.26 0.77
CA VAL A 427 10.28 25.25 0.41
C VAL A 427 11.65 24.85 0.94
N GLY A 428 12.69 25.05 0.15
CA GLY A 428 14.05 24.55 0.42
C GLY A 428 15.09 25.63 0.73
N HIS A 429 14.69 26.89 0.79
CA HIS A 429 15.61 28.02 0.97
C HIS A 429 14.93 29.13 1.76
N ASP A 430 15.76 29.97 2.38
CA ASP A 430 15.30 31.20 3.03
C ASP A 430 15.08 32.29 1.98
N VAL A 431 14.09 33.16 2.21
CA VAL A 431 13.88 34.35 1.37
C VAL A 431 14.48 35.56 2.09
N PRO A 432 15.57 36.17 1.58
CA PRO A 432 16.25 37.27 2.25
C PRO A 432 15.32 38.43 2.59
N GLY A 433 15.34 38.89 3.85
CA GLY A 433 14.49 39.99 4.32
C GLY A 433 13.02 39.64 4.54
N PHE A 434 12.62 38.38 4.34
CA PHE A 434 11.24 37.93 4.52
C PHE A 434 11.15 36.74 5.48
N ASP A 435 11.86 35.65 5.20
CA ASP A 435 11.67 34.38 5.89
C ASP A 435 12.99 33.62 6.09
N GLU A 436 13.86 34.20 6.92
CA GLU A 436 15.19 33.66 7.24
C GLU A 436 15.24 32.97 8.62
N ARG A 437 14.18 33.11 9.42
CA ARG A 437 14.13 32.57 10.79
C ARG A 437 14.15 31.04 10.82
N SER A 438 13.79 30.41 9.71
CA SER A 438 13.78 28.95 9.58
C SER A 438 15.16 28.37 9.28
N ARG A 439 16.13 29.16 8.79
CA ARG A 439 17.53 28.79 8.48
C ARG A 439 17.69 27.70 7.41
N LEU A 440 16.80 27.66 6.43
CA LEU A 440 16.69 26.60 5.41
C LEU A 440 17.90 26.48 4.50
N SER A 441 18.80 27.47 4.47
CA SER A 441 20.03 27.45 3.68
C SER A 441 21.01 26.30 4.02
N GLY A 442 20.82 25.59 5.14
CA GLY A 442 21.64 24.43 5.52
C GLY A 442 21.34 23.17 4.68
N PRO A 443 22.32 22.29 4.47
CA PRO A 443 22.12 21.08 3.66
C PRO A 443 21.02 20.18 4.25
N GLY A 444 20.16 19.66 3.38
CA GLY A 444 19.09 18.74 3.78
C GLY A 444 17.91 19.40 4.50
N ARG A 445 17.83 20.74 4.57
CA ARG A 445 16.75 21.44 5.24
C ARG A 445 15.66 21.86 4.27
N TYR A 446 14.41 21.68 4.69
CA TYR A 446 13.22 22.14 4.01
C TYR A 446 12.13 22.43 5.03
N ARG A 447 11.11 23.19 4.61
CA ARG A 447 9.95 23.46 5.44
C ARG A 447 8.67 23.07 4.72
N LEU A 448 7.87 22.25 5.38
CA LEU A 448 6.50 21.99 4.99
C LEU A 448 5.60 23.05 5.63
N ASN A 449 4.81 23.72 4.80
CA ASN A 449 3.84 24.73 5.21
C ASN A 449 2.44 24.23 4.93
N ILE A 450 1.51 24.46 5.86
CA ILE A 450 0.13 23.97 5.75
C ILE A 450 -0.85 25.08 6.13
N GLU A 451 -1.85 25.29 5.29
CA GLU A 451 -2.90 26.28 5.47
C GLU A 451 -4.00 25.72 6.40
N ILE A 452 -3.76 25.72 7.71
CA ILE A 452 -4.62 25.06 8.71
C ILE A 452 -5.88 25.87 9.05
N GLY A 453 -5.84 27.19 8.86
CA GLY A 453 -6.97 28.10 9.05
C GLY A 453 -7.12 28.56 10.49
N ARG A 454 -7.91 29.63 10.69
CA ARG A 454 -7.94 30.37 11.96
C ARG A 454 -8.42 29.53 13.16
N THR A 455 -9.44 28.70 12.97
CA THR A 455 -9.97 27.85 14.05
C THR A 455 -8.94 26.84 14.50
N GLU A 456 -8.31 26.14 13.55
CA GLU A 456 -7.33 25.12 13.91
C GLU A 456 -6.05 25.73 14.46
N PHE A 457 -5.65 26.90 13.96
CA PHE A 457 -4.53 27.66 14.52
C PHE A 457 -4.74 27.95 16.02
N ARG A 458 -5.94 28.42 16.41
CA ARG A 458 -6.28 28.65 17.82
C ARG A 458 -6.22 27.39 18.65
N ASN A 459 -6.76 26.29 18.13
CA ASN A 459 -6.76 25.01 18.82
C ASN A 459 -5.34 24.50 19.09
N LEU A 460 -4.43 24.66 18.13
CA LEU A 460 -3.07 24.15 18.22
C LEU A 460 -2.14 25.01 19.07
N PHE A 461 -2.27 26.33 18.99
CA PHE A 461 -1.30 27.25 19.60
C PHE A 461 -1.84 28.01 20.82
N GLY A 462 -3.14 27.93 21.10
CA GLY A 462 -3.77 28.54 22.27
C GLY A 462 -4.09 30.04 22.12
N TYR A 463 -3.83 30.64 20.95
CA TYR A 463 -4.10 32.04 20.65
C TYR A 463 -4.49 32.23 19.17
N GLY A 464 -5.11 33.36 18.84
CA GLY A 464 -5.53 33.69 17.48
C GLY A 464 -4.38 34.04 16.53
N PRO A 465 -4.49 33.75 15.21
CA PRO A 465 -3.53 34.25 14.20
C PRO A 465 -3.20 35.74 14.34
N GLU A 466 -4.19 36.55 14.68
CA GLU A 466 -4.10 37.99 14.93
C GLU A 466 -3.17 38.36 16.11
N GLU A 467 -2.96 37.47 17.06
CA GLU A 467 -2.12 37.66 18.25
C GLU A 467 -0.68 37.15 18.05
N PHE A 468 -0.35 36.62 16.86
CA PHE A 468 0.95 36.01 16.60
C PHE A 468 2.13 36.95 16.85
N ALA A 469 1.99 38.25 16.55
CA ALA A 469 3.05 39.23 16.77
C ALA A 469 3.52 39.29 18.24
N ALA A 470 2.62 39.09 19.20
CA ALA A 470 2.94 39.09 20.63
C ALA A 470 3.61 37.78 21.11
N HIS A 471 3.45 36.69 20.36
CA HIS A 471 3.90 35.34 20.75
C HIS A 471 5.16 34.88 20.00
N ARG A 472 5.54 35.56 18.91
CA ARG A 472 6.58 35.08 17.97
C ARG A 472 8.02 35.14 18.50
N ASP A 473 8.31 35.94 19.51
CA ASP A 473 9.69 36.20 19.95
C ASP A 473 10.27 35.03 20.76
N GLY A 474 9.42 34.20 21.37
CA GLY A 474 9.83 32.97 22.08
C GLY A 474 9.94 31.72 21.19
N LEU A 475 9.68 31.83 19.89
CA LEU A 475 9.65 30.69 18.97
C LEU A 475 10.97 30.55 18.20
N ASP A 476 11.54 29.35 18.27
CA ASP A 476 12.67 28.91 17.44
C ASP A 476 12.15 28.25 16.16
N PHE A 477 11.97 29.04 15.11
CA PHE A 477 11.48 28.59 13.80
C PHE A 477 12.45 27.67 13.06
N ALA A 478 13.69 27.49 13.54
CA ALA A 478 14.65 26.56 12.94
C ALA A 478 14.59 25.16 13.56
N ARG A 479 13.83 24.98 14.65
CA ARG A 479 13.69 23.68 15.32
C ARG A 479 13.00 22.68 14.39
N THR A 480 13.65 21.54 14.19
CA THR A 480 13.14 20.47 13.33
C THR A 480 12.08 19.64 14.03
N ASP A 481 11.24 18.96 13.24
CA ASP A 481 10.23 18.01 13.71
C ASP A 481 9.34 18.58 14.84
N ARG A 482 8.92 19.83 14.66
CA ARG A 482 8.00 20.51 15.58
C ARG A 482 7.01 21.36 14.81
N LEU A 483 5.73 21.16 15.12
CA LEU A 483 4.66 21.99 14.59
C LEU A 483 4.70 23.38 15.24
N MET A 484 4.75 24.41 14.40
CA MET A 484 4.79 25.81 14.81
C MET A 484 3.88 26.66 13.92
N PRO A 485 3.48 27.87 14.37
CA PRO A 485 2.97 28.88 13.46
C PRO A 485 3.97 29.14 12.33
N HIS A 486 3.49 29.46 11.14
CA HIS A 486 4.39 29.86 10.05
C HIS A 486 5.06 31.21 10.35
N PRO A 487 6.39 31.38 10.19
CA PRO A 487 7.11 32.60 10.59
C PRO A 487 6.60 33.90 9.93
N ALA A 488 6.25 33.85 8.63
CA ALA A 488 5.68 34.98 7.91
C ALA A 488 4.13 34.96 7.79
N TYR A 489 3.53 33.79 7.53
CA TYR A 489 2.12 33.64 7.19
C TYR A 489 1.20 33.19 8.33
N ALA A 490 1.69 33.15 9.59
CA ALA A 490 0.87 32.76 10.75
C ALA A 490 -0.42 33.57 10.88
N VAL A 491 -0.39 34.89 10.62
CA VAL A 491 -1.57 35.78 10.69
C VAL A 491 -2.68 35.39 9.69
N GLN A 492 -2.35 34.61 8.67
CA GLN A 492 -3.30 34.06 7.70
C GLN A 492 -3.78 32.64 8.06
N GLY A 493 -3.33 32.11 9.21
CA GLY A 493 -3.66 30.77 9.69
C GLY A 493 -2.79 29.67 9.08
N TRP A 494 -1.53 29.96 8.75
CA TRP A 494 -0.56 28.94 8.31
C TRP A 494 0.26 28.39 9.48
N ALA A 495 0.51 27.09 9.43
CA ALA A 495 1.48 26.40 10.27
C ALA A 495 2.66 25.92 9.42
N SER A 496 3.76 25.60 10.07
CA SER A 496 4.93 25.03 9.43
C SER A 496 5.65 24.02 10.32
N VAL A 497 6.35 23.09 9.67
CA VAL A 497 7.29 22.15 10.27
C VAL A 497 8.56 22.18 9.43
N VAL A 498 9.72 22.40 10.06
CA VAL A 498 11.02 22.23 9.41
C VAL A 498 11.44 20.77 9.55
N ASN A 499 11.83 20.12 8.45
CA ASN A 499 12.17 18.70 8.40
C ASN A 499 11.21 17.83 9.24
N PRO A 500 9.93 17.69 8.84
CA PRO A 500 9.02 16.71 9.43
C PRO A 500 9.68 15.37 9.70
N GLY A 501 9.49 14.87 10.92
CA GLY A 501 10.03 13.61 11.42
C GLY A 501 8.96 12.82 12.17
N PRO A 502 9.37 11.77 12.90
CA PRO A 502 8.42 10.88 13.58
C PRO A 502 7.54 11.60 14.61
N ALA A 503 8.01 12.68 15.25
CA ALA A 503 7.25 13.36 16.30
C ALA A 503 6.07 14.18 15.76
N THR A 504 6.08 14.54 14.47
CA THR A 504 5.01 15.32 13.83
C THR A 504 4.25 14.56 12.76
N ALA A 505 4.63 13.32 12.43
CA ALA A 505 4.09 12.55 11.31
C ALA A 505 2.55 12.47 11.29
N ASP A 506 1.93 11.97 12.36
CA ASP A 506 0.48 11.79 12.45
C ASP A 506 -0.28 13.11 12.36
N GLU A 507 0.24 14.13 13.05
CA GLU A 507 -0.38 15.44 13.12
C GLU A 507 -0.27 16.18 11.77
N VAL A 508 0.86 16.05 11.08
CA VAL A 508 1.05 16.55 9.72
C VAL A 508 0.07 15.88 8.75
N GLU A 509 -0.08 14.56 8.78
CA GLU A 509 -1.03 13.85 7.92
C GLU A 509 -2.48 14.30 8.16
N ARG A 510 -2.87 14.49 9.43
CA ARG A 510 -4.19 15.00 9.82
C ARG A 510 -4.41 16.42 9.30
N LEU A 511 -3.42 17.30 9.45
CA LEU A 511 -3.52 18.70 9.03
C LEU A 511 -3.53 18.86 7.52
N LEU A 512 -2.74 18.07 6.79
CA LEU A 512 -2.74 18.04 5.33
C LEU A 512 -4.11 17.66 4.79
N GLU A 513 -4.76 16.64 5.36
CA GLU A 513 -6.10 16.24 4.91
C GLU A 513 -7.13 17.34 5.16
N ARG A 514 -7.11 17.94 6.37
CA ARG A 514 -8.02 19.04 6.70
C ARG A 514 -7.81 20.26 5.80
N ALA A 515 -6.56 20.62 5.53
CA ALA A 515 -6.22 21.74 4.65
C ALA A 515 -6.72 21.47 3.22
N ARG A 516 -6.53 20.24 2.71
CA ARG A 516 -7.01 19.81 1.39
C ARG A 516 -8.54 19.88 1.29
N VAL A 517 -9.27 19.28 2.22
CA VAL A 517 -10.76 19.31 2.25
C VAL A 517 -11.27 20.76 2.31
N ARG A 518 -10.64 21.59 3.14
CA ARG A 518 -11.01 23.01 3.25
C ARG A 518 -10.70 23.78 1.96
N ALA A 519 -9.64 23.43 1.24
CA ALA A 519 -9.30 24.03 -0.05
C ALA A 519 -10.30 23.62 -1.13
N ALA A 520 -10.61 22.33 -1.25
CA ALA A 520 -11.64 21.82 -2.17
C ALA A 520 -13.01 22.48 -1.92
N GLY A 521 -13.42 22.64 -0.66
CA GLY A 521 -14.67 23.32 -0.31
C GLY A 521 -14.71 24.81 -0.67
N ARG A 522 -13.55 25.49 -0.75
CA ARG A 522 -13.48 26.88 -1.26
C ARG A 522 -13.62 26.92 -2.77
N GLU A 523 -12.96 26.02 -3.49
CA GLU A 523 -13.04 25.92 -4.94
C GLU A 523 -14.48 25.62 -5.39
N HIS A 524 -15.15 24.66 -4.74
CA HIS A 524 -16.54 24.31 -5.05
C HIS A 524 -17.50 25.49 -4.85
N ARG A 525 -17.31 26.31 -3.81
CA ARG A 525 -18.11 27.53 -3.56
C ARG A 525 -17.83 28.65 -4.56
N ARG A 526 -16.69 28.66 -5.25
CA ARG A 526 -16.36 29.65 -6.28
C ARG A 526 -16.90 29.28 -7.65
N ARG A 527 -17.03 27.98 -7.92
CA ARG A 527 -17.58 27.44 -9.18
C ARG A 527 -19.11 27.46 -9.22
N ARG A 528 -19.77 27.63 -8.07
CA ARG A 528 -21.21 27.94 -7.94
C ARG A 528 -21.40 29.45 -7.93
#